data_AF-Q6BUB1-F1
#
_entry.id   AF-Q6BUB1-F1
#
_cell.length_a   1.000
_cell.length_b   1.000
_cell.length_c   1.000
_cell.angle_alpha   90.00
_cell.angle_beta   90.00
_cell.angle_gamma   90.00
#
_symmetry.space_group_name_H-M   'P 1'
#
loop_
_entity.id
_entity.type
_entity.pdbx_description
1 polymer ?
#
loop_
_entity_poly.entity_id
_entity_poly.type
_entity_poly.pdbx_seq_one_letter_code
_entity_poly.pdbx_strand_id
1 'polypeptide(L)'
;MIDEKQYATDKVQEVDSSLDIENNVITTIISPHTGKVVNITNDVDEAMKFVDDEKQVEIDAKTNRRILRKIDMCLMPVMCLLYCFQFMDKLSNSFASILGLREDLNMVGDMYSWTGTAFYLGYLVFEFPASLLLQRFPVVKTVSVFIIVWGVILCLHAVPDYAGFIALRTILGMLESSVTPAFVILTSQWYKKEEQFIRTALWFSCNGIGTILGSGAIAYNVYMNDGSYSMDAWKLIFIITGCLTIFLGFVVMIHLPDTPTQAWFLTEEEKVLVVERIRSNQQGFGNKHFKKHQFIEAITDFKTWLFFIFAIANNIPNGGITNFGSILLTGMGYSPSQALLMQMPQGATEIVGCTLFACGVLYFPYRMFWAIAGTVIVVISECMLAFASQEKAQYAGFTLYTFSPIGFICVLSIISSNVAGHTKKVTTNAIFLVGYCIGNLIGPQTFIDTQAPAYTGAKISIVVNGFASLIVLIIIWLVYAFDNKKRDKLGKNEEFENIQNHEFADLTDKENPSFRYEL
;
A
#
# COMPACT_ATOMS: atom_id res chain seq x y z
N MET A 1 44.44 20.12 35.05
CA MET A 1 43.55 19.13 34.42
C MET A 1 42.33 19.07 35.31
N ILE A 2 41.31 19.84 34.92
CA ILE A 2 40.09 20.11 35.67
C ILE A 2 39.03 19.14 35.18
N ASP A 3 38.23 18.65 36.12
CA ASP A 3 37.13 17.68 36.00
C ASP A 3 36.20 17.85 34.78
N GLU A 4 36.23 16.88 33.86
CA GLU A 4 35.22 16.68 32.81
C GLU A 4 33.98 15.89 33.30
N LYS A 5 33.98 15.42 34.55
CA LYS A 5 32.82 14.71 35.15
C LYS A 5 31.81 15.61 35.85
N GLN A 6 32.06 16.92 35.91
CA GLN A 6 31.24 17.87 36.68
C GLN A 6 30.41 18.83 35.82
N TYR A 7 30.44 18.69 34.49
CA TYR A 7 29.68 19.55 33.57
C TYR A 7 28.34 18.97 33.10
N ALA A 8 27.95 17.79 33.60
CA ALA A 8 26.69 17.13 33.24
C ALA A 8 25.62 17.17 34.35
N THR A 9 25.91 17.80 35.50
CA THR A 9 25.06 17.65 36.70
C THR A 9 24.30 18.91 37.13
N ASP A 10 24.57 20.08 36.55
CA ASP A 10 23.92 21.33 36.97
C ASP A 10 23.26 22.04 35.79
N LYS A 11 22.03 21.62 35.45
CA LYS A 11 20.92 22.43 34.91
C LYS A 11 19.75 21.53 34.52
N VAL A 12 19.14 20.86 35.50
CA VAL A 12 17.71 20.55 35.45
C VAL A 12 17.09 21.44 36.53
N GLN A 13 16.73 22.67 36.15
CA GLN A 13 15.79 23.42 36.96
C GLN A 13 14.48 22.64 36.91
N GLU A 14 14.00 22.20 38.07
CA GLU A 14 12.59 21.86 38.28
C GLU A 14 11.76 23.00 37.67
N VAL A 15 11.11 22.72 36.55
CA VAL A 15 10.08 23.60 36.03
C VAL A 15 8.86 23.32 36.89
N ASP A 16 8.64 24.26 37.80
CA ASP A 16 7.45 24.44 38.60
C ASP A 16 6.19 24.01 37.83
N SER A 17 5.39 23.13 38.43
CA SER A 17 4.10 22.66 37.91
C SER A 17 3.01 23.72 38.08
N SER A 18 3.34 24.98 37.83
CA SER A 18 2.37 26.07 37.75
C SER A 18 1.76 26.08 36.35
N LEU A 19 0.45 25.82 36.30
CA LEU A 19 -0.40 25.93 35.12
C LEU A 19 -0.29 27.35 34.55
N ASP A 20 0.57 27.55 33.54
CA ASP A 20 0.60 28.78 32.75
C ASP A 20 -0.57 28.76 31.75
N ILE A 21 -1.73 29.21 32.22
CA ILE A 21 -3.03 29.20 31.51
C ILE A 21 -2.98 30.03 30.21
N GLU A 22 -2.00 30.92 30.02
CA GLU A 22 -1.89 31.73 28.80
C GLU A 22 -1.23 31.02 27.61
N ASN A 23 -0.47 29.93 27.80
CA ASN A 23 0.34 29.33 26.73
C ASN A 23 0.07 27.84 26.41
N ASN A 24 -0.84 27.16 27.12
CA ASN A 24 -1.22 25.77 26.82
C ASN A 24 -0.01 24.80 26.70
N VAL A 25 1.04 24.97 27.51
CA VAL A 25 2.19 24.06 27.54
C VAL A 25 2.07 23.13 28.76
N ILE A 26 2.02 21.81 28.54
CA ILE A 26 1.84 20.79 29.58
C ILE A 26 3.18 20.35 30.17
N THR A 27 4.25 20.26 29.38
CA THR A 27 5.59 19.87 29.87
C THR A 27 6.67 20.30 28.89
N THR A 28 7.89 20.43 29.38
CA THR A 28 9.04 20.85 28.60
C THR A 28 10.15 19.80 28.73
N ILE A 29 10.54 19.14 27.63
CA ILE A 29 11.63 18.14 27.64
C ILE A 29 12.79 18.59 26.77
N ILE A 30 14.02 18.28 27.18
CA ILE A 30 15.23 18.56 26.41
C ILE A 30 15.56 17.33 25.57
N SER A 31 15.56 17.48 24.24
CA SER A 31 15.93 16.38 23.32
C SER A 31 17.40 15.99 23.50
N PRO A 32 17.71 14.72 23.82
CA PRO A 32 19.09 14.29 24.11
C PRO A 32 20.04 14.34 22.89
N HIS A 33 19.50 14.46 21.67
CA HIS A 33 20.29 14.56 20.44
C HIS A 33 20.44 15.97 19.89
N THR A 34 19.50 16.88 20.18
CA THR A 34 19.51 18.23 19.61
C THR A 34 19.69 19.33 20.67
N GLY A 35 19.60 18.99 21.97
CA GLY A 35 19.64 19.96 23.07
C GLY A 35 18.49 20.96 23.04
N LYS A 36 17.48 20.75 22.18
CA LYS A 36 16.35 21.66 22.00
C LYS A 36 15.26 21.35 23.00
N VAL A 37 14.72 22.43 23.55
CA VAL A 37 13.56 22.47 24.43
C VAL A 37 12.31 22.18 23.58
N VAL A 38 11.66 21.04 23.82
CA VAL A 38 10.39 20.66 23.19
C VAL A 38 9.27 20.98 24.16
N ASN A 39 8.47 21.99 23.81
CA ASN A 39 7.27 22.36 24.56
C ASN A 39 6.11 21.46 24.12
N ILE A 40 5.59 20.64 25.04
CA ILE A 40 4.36 19.87 24.84
C ILE A 40 3.21 20.87 24.89
N THR A 41 2.83 21.42 23.74
CA THR A 41 1.61 22.22 23.63
C THR A 41 0.41 21.30 23.53
N ASN A 42 -0.73 21.73 24.10
CA ASN A 42 -1.99 21.02 24.26
C ASN A 42 -2.70 20.76 22.89
N ASP A 43 -2.00 20.15 21.92
CA ASP A 43 -2.54 19.67 20.64
C ASP A 43 -3.19 18.30 20.84
N VAL A 44 -4.24 18.28 21.66
CA VAL A 44 -4.93 17.05 22.03
C VAL A 44 -6.11 16.80 21.12
N ASP A 45 -6.17 15.55 20.65
CA ASP A 45 -7.09 14.96 19.67
C ASP A 45 -8.57 15.38 19.82
N GLU A 46 -9.27 15.59 18.71
CA GLU A 46 -10.72 15.88 18.68
C GLU A 46 -11.55 14.77 19.35
N ALA A 47 -11.02 13.54 19.42
CA ALA A 47 -11.61 12.42 20.15
C ALA A 47 -11.69 12.63 21.67
N MET A 48 -10.82 13.47 22.25
CA MET A 48 -10.85 13.77 23.68
C MET A 48 -12.10 14.57 24.09
N LYS A 49 -12.77 15.24 23.13
CA LYS A 49 -14.01 15.98 23.39
C LYS A 49 -15.25 15.11 23.54
N PHE A 50 -15.16 13.81 23.23
CA PHE A 50 -16.29 12.86 23.28
C PHE A 50 -16.18 11.84 24.42
N VAL A 51 -15.21 12.01 25.31
CA VAL A 51 -14.93 11.08 26.41
C VAL A 51 -15.45 11.68 27.71
N ASP A 52 -16.48 11.07 28.29
CA ASP A 52 -16.65 11.05 29.74
C ASP A 52 -15.67 10.01 30.30
N ASP A 53 -14.80 10.42 31.22
CA ASP A 53 -13.75 9.58 31.83
C ASP A 53 -14.30 8.39 32.67
N GLU A 54 -15.61 8.28 32.88
CA GLU A 54 -16.20 7.36 33.87
C GLU A 54 -16.66 5.99 33.35
N LYS A 55 -16.53 5.66 32.05
CA LYS A 55 -16.98 4.34 31.54
C LYS A 55 -15.99 3.69 30.57
N GLN A 56 -14.84 3.26 31.07
CA GLN A 56 -14.09 2.18 30.41
C GLN A 56 -14.92 0.89 30.51
N VAL A 57 -15.56 0.50 29.40
CA VAL A 57 -16.27 -0.77 29.32
C VAL A 57 -15.25 -1.85 29.01
N GLU A 58 -14.90 -2.70 29.98
CA GLU A 58 -14.09 -3.89 29.72
C GLU A 58 -14.83 -4.81 28.75
N ILE A 59 -14.24 -5.01 27.57
CA ILE A 59 -14.83 -5.82 26.51
C ILE A 59 -14.39 -7.27 26.69
N ASP A 60 -15.32 -8.16 27.05
CA ASP A 60 -15.05 -9.60 27.08
C ASP A 60 -14.50 -10.11 25.73
N ALA A 61 -13.50 -10.98 25.78
CA ALA A 61 -12.82 -11.51 24.61
C ALA A 61 -13.78 -12.23 23.64
N LYS A 62 -14.84 -12.87 24.16
CA LYS A 62 -15.87 -13.53 23.34
C LYS A 62 -16.72 -12.51 22.58
N THR A 63 -17.12 -11.43 23.23
CA THR A 63 -17.88 -10.32 22.62
C THR A 63 -17.04 -9.60 21.57
N ASN A 64 -15.77 -9.31 21.89
CA ASN A 64 -14.80 -8.74 20.96
C ASN A 64 -14.69 -9.56 19.66
N ARG A 65 -14.55 -10.89 19.78
CA ARG A 65 -14.46 -11.80 18.62
C ARG A 65 -15.75 -11.88 17.82
N ARG A 66 -16.92 -11.81 18.48
CA ARG A 66 -18.22 -11.81 17.80
C ARG A 66 -18.42 -10.55 16.97
N ILE A 67 -18.11 -9.38 17.53
CA ILE A 67 -18.20 -8.08 16.86
C ILE A 67 -17.24 -8.05 15.68
N LEU A 68 -15.98 -8.45 15.89
CA LEU A 68 -14.97 -8.50 14.83
C LEU A 68 -15.41 -9.40 13.67
N ARG A 69 -16.01 -10.58 13.93
CA ARG A 69 -16.54 -11.44 12.84
C ARG A 69 -17.69 -10.77 12.08
N LYS A 70 -18.56 -10.01 12.74
CA LYS A 70 -19.63 -9.26 12.05
C LYS A 70 -19.05 -8.20 11.13
N ILE A 71 -18.05 -7.45 11.62
CA ILE A 71 -17.33 -6.45 10.82
C ILE A 71 -16.65 -7.13 9.62
N ASP A 72 -15.88 -8.20 9.87
CA ASP A 72 -15.19 -8.95 8.82
C ASP A 72 -16.17 -9.46 7.76
N MET A 73 -17.33 -10.01 8.14
CA MET A 73 -18.32 -10.54 7.19
C MET A 73 -19.03 -9.48 6.35
N CYS A 74 -19.04 -8.21 6.78
CA CYS A 74 -19.68 -7.12 6.03
C CYS A 74 -18.65 -6.35 5.19
N LEU A 75 -17.52 -5.96 5.78
CA LEU A 75 -16.52 -5.10 5.14
C LEU A 75 -15.59 -5.90 4.22
N MET A 76 -15.02 -7.00 4.71
CA MET A 76 -13.94 -7.69 3.98
C MET A 76 -14.37 -8.24 2.62
N PRO A 77 -15.54 -8.92 2.45
CA PRO A 77 -15.94 -9.41 1.15
C PRO A 77 -16.03 -8.32 0.08
N VAL A 78 -16.60 -7.16 0.43
CA VAL A 78 -16.74 -6.03 -0.49
C VAL A 78 -15.38 -5.42 -0.81
N MET A 79 -14.53 -5.24 0.20
CA MET A 79 -13.17 -4.72 0.02
C MET A 79 -12.32 -5.66 -0.86
N CYS A 80 -12.35 -6.97 -0.57
CA CYS A 80 -11.68 -8.00 -1.34
C CYS A 80 -12.14 -8.04 -2.80
N LEU A 81 -13.46 -7.98 -3.06
CA LEU A 81 -14.01 -7.94 -4.41
C LEU A 81 -13.60 -6.67 -5.17
N LEU A 82 -13.53 -5.53 -4.48
CA LEU A 82 -13.14 -4.27 -5.11
C LEU A 82 -11.65 -4.26 -5.50
N TYR A 83 -10.77 -4.76 -4.64
CA TYR A 83 -9.35 -4.93 -4.99
C TYR A 83 -9.15 -5.96 -6.13
N CYS A 84 -9.95 -7.03 -6.11
CA CYS A 84 -9.99 -8.00 -7.20
C CYS A 84 -10.32 -7.33 -8.55
N PHE A 85 -11.36 -6.51 -8.60
CA PHE A 85 -11.74 -5.80 -9.83
C PHE A 85 -10.72 -4.72 -10.20
N GLN A 86 -10.16 -4.00 -9.22
CA GLN A 86 -9.08 -3.05 -9.44
C GLN A 86 -7.89 -3.65 -10.16
N PHE A 87 -7.42 -4.80 -9.70
CA PHE A 87 -6.29 -5.45 -10.32
C PHE A 87 -6.62 -6.05 -11.69
N MET A 88 -7.83 -6.60 -11.85
CA MET A 88 -8.34 -7.09 -13.13
C MET A 88 -8.37 -5.97 -14.19
N ASP A 89 -8.77 -4.77 -13.80
CA ASP A 89 -8.83 -3.61 -14.70
C ASP A 89 -7.42 -3.20 -15.17
N LYS A 90 -6.42 -3.23 -14.28
CA LYS A 90 -5.00 -3.01 -14.67
C LYS A 90 -4.50 -4.05 -15.68
N LEU A 91 -4.87 -5.31 -15.48
CA LEU A 91 -4.47 -6.41 -16.37
C LEU A 91 -5.22 -6.43 -17.70
N SER A 92 -6.38 -5.76 -17.79
CA SER A 92 -7.20 -5.73 -19.02
C SER A 92 -6.41 -5.28 -20.24
N ASN A 93 -5.49 -4.33 -20.08
CA ASN A 93 -4.61 -3.88 -21.15
C ASN A 93 -3.63 -4.97 -21.62
N SER A 94 -3.08 -5.73 -20.67
CA SER A 94 -2.20 -6.87 -20.97
C SER A 94 -2.96 -7.94 -21.75
N PHE A 95 -4.19 -8.27 -21.35
CA PHE A 95 -5.01 -9.24 -22.07
C PHE A 95 -5.36 -8.74 -23.48
N ALA A 96 -5.83 -7.49 -23.59
CA ALA A 96 -6.20 -6.85 -24.85
C ALA A 96 -5.04 -6.81 -25.86
N SER A 97 -3.79 -6.69 -25.38
CA SER A 97 -2.59 -6.59 -26.22
C SER A 97 -2.33 -7.78 -27.14
N ILE A 98 -2.84 -8.96 -26.80
CA ILE A 98 -2.73 -10.19 -27.60
C ILE A 98 -4.04 -10.58 -28.30
N LEU A 99 -5.03 -9.67 -28.28
CA LEU A 99 -6.40 -9.85 -28.78
C LEU A 99 -6.80 -8.81 -29.83
N GLY A 100 -5.82 -8.21 -30.52
CA GLY A 100 -6.07 -7.25 -31.61
C GLY A 100 -5.98 -5.77 -31.24
N LEU A 101 -5.76 -5.42 -29.96
CA LEU A 101 -5.66 -4.00 -29.52
C LEU A 101 -4.57 -3.23 -30.26
N ARG A 102 -3.40 -3.86 -30.45
CA ARG A 102 -2.21 -3.19 -31.02
C ARG A 102 -2.43 -2.93 -32.51
N GLU A 103 -3.04 -3.90 -33.19
CA GLU A 103 -3.38 -3.87 -34.60
C GLU A 103 -4.48 -2.83 -34.87
N ASP A 104 -5.58 -2.87 -34.12
CA ASP A 104 -6.72 -1.96 -34.29
C ASP A 104 -6.37 -0.49 -34.06
N LEU A 105 -5.52 -0.22 -33.05
CA LEU A 105 -5.08 1.14 -32.72
C LEU A 105 -3.80 1.56 -33.45
N ASN A 106 -3.30 0.75 -34.39
CA ASN A 106 -2.07 0.99 -35.15
C ASN A 106 -0.88 1.41 -34.27
N MET A 107 -0.67 0.68 -33.17
CA MET A 107 0.40 1.01 -32.22
C MET A 107 1.77 0.64 -32.78
N VAL A 108 2.68 1.61 -32.85
CA VAL A 108 4.05 1.46 -33.36
C VAL A 108 5.07 1.84 -32.29
N GLY A 109 6.16 1.08 -32.18
CA GLY A 109 7.23 1.36 -31.23
C GLY A 109 6.74 1.39 -29.78
N ASP A 110 7.03 2.49 -29.08
CA ASP A 110 6.76 2.63 -27.65
C ASP A 110 5.29 3.00 -27.33
N MET A 111 4.42 3.09 -28.34
CA MET A 111 3.02 3.48 -28.16
C MET A 111 2.27 2.57 -27.18
N TYR A 112 2.55 1.27 -27.18
CA TYR A 112 1.96 0.33 -26.22
C TYR A 112 2.52 0.54 -24.81
N SER A 113 3.83 0.77 -24.66
CA SER A 113 4.48 1.07 -23.37
C SER A 113 3.88 2.31 -22.71
N TRP A 114 3.55 3.33 -23.52
CA TRP A 114 2.87 4.54 -23.06
C TRP A 114 1.48 4.29 -22.47
N THR A 115 0.77 3.21 -22.84
CA THR A 115 -0.54 2.90 -22.24
C THR A 115 -0.43 2.62 -20.74
N GLY A 116 0.63 1.91 -20.32
CA GLY A 116 0.91 1.66 -18.91
C GLY A 116 1.45 2.90 -18.18
N THR A 117 2.38 3.62 -18.82
CA THR A 117 2.99 4.84 -18.26
C THR A 117 1.96 5.96 -18.05
N ALA A 118 1.06 6.19 -19.01
CA ALA A 118 0.05 7.23 -18.96
C ALA A 118 -0.95 7.03 -17.80
N PHE A 119 -1.27 5.77 -17.48
CA PHE A 119 -2.08 5.42 -16.32
C PHE A 119 -1.41 5.84 -15.01
N TYR A 120 -0.15 5.44 -14.79
CA TYR A 120 0.56 5.79 -13.55
C TYR A 120 0.92 7.27 -13.45
N LEU A 121 1.03 7.99 -14.58
CA LEU A 121 1.16 9.44 -14.59
C LEU A 121 -0.10 10.13 -14.03
N GLY A 122 -1.29 9.70 -14.49
CA GLY A 122 -2.57 10.18 -13.95
C GLY A 122 -2.72 9.84 -12.47
N TYR A 123 -2.33 8.62 -12.08
CA TYR A 123 -2.32 8.17 -10.70
C TYR A 123 -1.46 9.08 -9.81
N LEU A 124 -0.21 9.31 -10.19
CA LEU A 124 0.75 10.11 -9.41
C LEU A 124 0.26 11.54 -9.17
N VAL A 125 -0.27 12.20 -10.21
CA VAL A 125 -0.71 13.59 -10.12
C VAL A 125 -1.97 13.72 -9.27
N PHE A 126 -2.90 12.78 -9.39
CA PHE A 126 -4.19 12.85 -8.72
C PHE A 126 -4.22 12.24 -7.32
N GLU A 127 -3.20 11.49 -6.93
CA GLU A 127 -3.07 10.88 -5.60
C GLU A 127 -3.18 11.91 -4.47
N PHE A 128 -2.52 13.08 -4.61
CA PHE A 128 -2.61 14.15 -3.62
C PHE A 128 -4.01 14.79 -3.56
N PRO A 129 -4.61 15.26 -4.66
CA PRO A 129 -6.01 15.71 -4.68
C PRO A 129 -6.99 14.68 -4.13
N ALA A 130 -6.88 13.42 -4.54
CA ALA A 130 -7.76 12.34 -4.10
C ALA A 130 -7.68 12.15 -2.58
N SER A 131 -6.46 12.10 -2.03
CA SER A 131 -6.23 11.97 -0.60
C SER A 131 -6.84 13.13 0.20
N LEU A 132 -6.75 14.36 -0.31
CA LEU A 132 -7.37 15.54 0.30
C LEU A 132 -8.91 15.47 0.25
N LEU A 133 -9.48 14.99 -0.85
CA LEU A 133 -10.93 14.81 -0.98
C LEU A 133 -11.45 13.77 0.01
N LEU A 134 -10.72 12.65 0.18
CA LEU A 134 -11.08 11.60 1.14
C LEU A 134 -11.03 12.07 2.60
N GLN A 135 -10.19 13.06 2.92
CA GLN A 135 -10.17 13.64 4.26
C GLN A 135 -11.30 14.66 4.50
N ARG A 136 -11.82 15.28 3.44
CA ARG A 136 -12.84 16.34 3.53
C ARG A 136 -14.27 15.81 3.41
N PHE A 137 -14.47 14.74 2.66
CA PHE A 137 -15.78 14.16 2.38
C PHE A 137 -15.92 12.76 2.99
N PRO A 138 -17.16 12.24 3.13
CA PRO A 138 -17.37 10.87 3.59
C PRO A 138 -16.61 9.88 2.70
N VAL A 139 -15.76 9.06 3.32
CA VAL A 139 -14.78 8.21 2.63
C VAL A 139 -15.47 7.25 1.68
N VAL A 140 -16.49 6.52 2.14
CA VAL A 140 -17.16 5.48 1.34
C VAL A 140 -17.89 6.10 0.16
N LYS A 141 -18.64 7.18 0.38
CA LYS A 141 -19.40 7.84 -0.70
C LYS A 141 -18.48 8.40 -1.78
N THR A 142 -17.39 9.03 -1.37
CA THR A 142 -16.40 9.61 -2.28
C THR A 142 -15.75 8.53 -3.14
N VAL A 143 -15.29 7.45 -2.51
CA VAL A 143 -14.69 6.30 -3.20
C VAL A 143 -15.68 5.64 -4.14
N SER A 144 -16.93 5.48 -3.72
CA SER A 144 -17.98 4.88 -4.56
C SER A 144 -18.23 5.68 -5.84
N VAL A 145 -18.25 7.01 -5.74
CA VAL A 145 -18.36 7.88 -6.93
C VAL A 145 -17.16 7.68 -7.84
N PHE A 146 -15.94 7.65 -7.29
CA PHE A 146 -14.74 7.38 -8.10
C PHE A 146 -14.79 6.01 -8.79
N ILE A 147 -15.26 4.95 -8.12
CA ILE A 147 -15.39 3.61 -8.70
C ILE A 147 -16.43 3.59 -9.82
N ILE A 148 -17.59 4.24 -9.64
CA ILE A 148 -18.62 4.29 -10.68
C ILE A 148 -18.09 5.04 -11.91
N VAL A 149 -17.46 6.20 -11.71
CA VAL A 149 -16.90 6.97 -12.83
C VAL A 149 -15.74 6.21 -13.48
N TRP A 150 -14.90 5.53 -12.70
CA TRP A 150 -13.85 4.64 -13.21
C TRP A 150 -14.44 3.56 -14.11
N GLY A 151 -15.45 2.81 -13.65
CA GLY A 151 -16.06 1.76 -14.47
C GLY A 151 -16.69 2.30 -15.76
N VAL A 152 -17.26 3.51 -15.74
CA VAL A 152 -17.74 4.20 -16.97
C VAL A 152 -16.58 4.51 -17.92
N ILE A 153 -15.49 5.08 -17.41
CA ILE A 153 -14.28 5.37 -18.20
C ILE A 153 -13.70 4.07 -18.78
N LEU A 154 -13.75 2.96 -18.04
CA LEU A 154 -13.30 1.66 -18.53
C LEU A 154 -14.15 1.16 -19.70
N CYS A 155 -15.48 1.24 -19.62
CA CYS A 155 -16.35 0.93 -20.76
C CYS A 155 -16.06 1.81 -22.00
N LEU A 156 -15.67 3.07 -21.79
CA LEU A 156 -15.30 3.98 -22.88
C LEU A 156 -13.97 3.63 -23.55
N HIS A 157 -13.14 2.73 -23.00
CA HIS A 157 -11.88 2.31 -23.65
C HIS A 157 -12.09 1.53 -24.95
N ALA A 158 -13.33 1.11 -25.26
CA ALA A 158 -13.69 0.52 -26.54
C ALA A 158 -13.64 1.52 -27.74
N VAL A 159 -13.16 2.74 -27.53
CA VAL A 159 -12.94 3.77 -28.56
C VAL A 159 -11.88 3.33 -29.58
N PRO A 160 -12.09 3.53 -30.89
CA PRO A 160 -11.18 3.07 -31.95
C PRO A 160 -10.01 4.05 -32.25
N ASP A 161 -9.55 4.83 -31.26
CA ASP A 161 -8.49 5.84 -31.46
C ASP A 161 -7.43 5.77 -30.35
N TYR A 162 -6.15 5.87 -30.75
CA TYR A 162 -5.03 5.78 -29.82
C TYR A 162 -4.97 6.98 -28.86
N ALA A 163 -5.19 8.21 -29.36
CA ALA A 163 -5.13 9.40 -28.53
C ALA A 163 -6.27 9.40 -27.50
N GLY A 164 -7.47 9.01 -27.93
CA GLY A 164 -8.61 8.75 -27.05
C GLY A 164 -8.29 7.67 -26.01
N PHE A 165 -7.70 6.55 -26.41
CA PHE A 165 -7.30 5.47 -25.51
C PHE A 165 -6.30 5.94 -24.44
N ILE A 166 -5.25 6.68 -24.82
CA ILE A 166 -4.27 7.22 -23.86
C ILE A 166 -4.92 8.21 -22.90
N ALA A 167 -5.78 9.11 -23.39
CA ALA A 167 -6.48 10.07 -22.54
C ALA A 167 -7.36 9.35 -21.50
N LEU A 168 -8.12 8.33 -21.92
CA LEU A 168 -8.93 7.51 -21.04
C LEU A 168 -8.07 6.74 -20.03
N ARG A 169 -6.90 6.22 -20.44
CA ARG A 169 -5.94 5.55 -19.52
C ARG A 169 -5.40 6.50 -18.46
N THR A 170 -5.10 7.75 -18.80
CA THR A 170 -4.67 8.75 -17.83
C THR A 170 -5.79 9.08 -16.84
N ILE A 171 -7.01 9.32 -17.32
CA ILE A 171 -8.18 9.60 -16.46
C ILE A 171 -8.49 8.40 -15.54
N LEU A 172 -8.36 7.18 -16.07
CA LEU A 172 -8.50 5.95 -15.31
C LEU A 172 -7.54 5.92 -14.11
N GLY A 173 -6.27 6.21 -14.35
CA GLY A 173 -5.26 6.29 -13.30
C GLY A 173 -5.56 7.35 -12.25
N MET A 174 -6.10 8.51 -12.67
CA MET A 174 -6.52 9.55 -11.73
C MET A 174 -7.59 9.03 -10.77
N LEU A 175 -8.63 8.39 -11.29
CA LEU A 175 -9.76 7.91 -10.47
C LEU A 175 -9.35 6.75 -9.54
N GLU A 176 -8.51 5.84 -10.04
CA GLU A 176 -8.07 4.65 -9.29
C GLU A 176 -7.13 4.99 -8.12
N SER A 177 -6.42 6.12 -8.18
CA SER A 177 -5.48 6.57 -7.14
C SER A 177 -6.09 6.71 -5.74
N SER A 178 -7.41 6.87 -5.67
CA SER A 178 -8.17 7.07 -4.44
C SER A 178 -8.46 5.79 -3.66
N VAL A 179 -8.45 4.61 -4.30
CA VAL A 179 -8.96 3.37 -3.70
C VAL A 179 -8.06 2.89 -2.58
N THR A 180 -6.75 2.79 -2.84
CA THR A 180 -5.75 2.36 -1.84
C THR A 180 -5.77 3.20 -0.56
N PRO A 181 -5.62 4.55 -0.61
CA PRO A 181 -5.63 5.36 0.61
C PRO A 181 -6.98 5.29 1.33
N ALA A 182 -8.10 5.24 0.61
CA ALA A 182 -9.40 5.08 1.25
C ALA A 182 -9.55 3.77 2.01
N PHE A 183 -9.02 2.68 1.46
CA PHE A 183 -9.04 1.37 2.09
C PHE A 183 -8.18 1.31 3.34
N VAL A 184 -7.04 2.00 3.34
CA VAL A 184 -6.21 2.16 4.53
C VAL A 184 -6.98 2.93 5.61
N ILE A 185 -7.68 4.01 5.25
CA ILE A 185 -8.53 4.79 6.18
C ILE A 185 -9.68 3.93 6.71
N LEU A 186 -10.39 3.21 5.85
CA LEU A 186 -11.45 2.29 6.26
C LEU A 186 -10.90 1.20 7.20
N THR A 187 -9.76 0.61 6.88
CA THR A 187 -9.18 -0.43 7.74
C THR A 187 -8.79 0.13 9.10
N SER A 188 -8.23 1.35 9.16
CA SER A 188 -7.88 1.97 10.45
C SER A 188 -9.10 2.40 11.27
N GLN A 189 -10.22 2.73 10.62
CA GLN A 189 -11.48 3.10 11.25
C GLN A 189 -12.25 1.94 11.87
N TRP A 190 -11.99 0.68 11.49
CA TRP A 190 -12.79 -0.47 11.92
C TRP A 190 -12.00 -1.53 12.71
N TYR A 191 -10.67 -1.51 12.61
CA TYR A 191 -9.79 -2.56 13.14
C TYR A 191 -8.73 -2.04 14.10
N LYS A 192 -8.36 -2.87 15.07
CA LYS A 192 -7.25 -2.58 15.98
C LYS A 192 -5.90 -2.63 15.25
N LYS A 193 -4.89 -1.92 15.73
CA LYS A 193 -3.53 -1.87 15.13
C LYS A 193 -2.96 -3.27 14.85
N GLU A 194 -3.17 -4.20 15.77
CA GLU A 194 -2.73 -5.60 15.66
C GLU A 194 -3.51 -6.40 14.59
N GLU A 195 -4.77 -6.01 14.35
CA GLU A 195 -5.68 -6.69 13.43
C GLU A 195 -5.51 -6.21 11.99
N GLN A 196 -5.08 -4.95 11.79
CA GLN A 196 -4.98 -4.27 10.50
C GLN A 196 -4.08 -5.00 9.51
N PHE A 197 -2.90 -5.46 9.93
CA PHE A 197 -1.92 -6.10 9.02
C PHE A 197 -2.50 -7.31 8.27
N ILE A 198 -3.21 -8.20 8.99
CA ILE A 198 -3.78 -9.42 8.41
C ILE A 198 -4.91 -9.08 7.44
N ARG A 199 -5.72 -8.06 7.74
CA ARG A 199 -6.80 -7.62 6.85
C ARG A 199 -6.22 -6.98 5.59
N THR A 200 -5.21 -6.14 5.75
CA THR A 200 -4.44 -5.57 4.64
C THR A 200 -3.88 -6.66 3.73
N ALA A 201 -3.23 -7.67 4.29
CA ALA A 201 -2.73 -8.79 3.49
C ALA A 201 -3.86 -9.58 2.79
N LEU A 202 -5.03 -9.73 3.43
CA LEU A 202 -6.16 -10.48 2.88
C LEU A 202 -6.85 -9.76 1.70
N TRP A 203 -7.10 -8.46 1.79
CA TRP A 203 -7.68 -7.76 0.64
C TRP A 203 -6.65 -7.58 -0.48
N PHE A 204 -5.35 -7.46 -0.17
CA PHE A 204 -4.29 -7.40 -1.19
C PHE A 204 -4.13 -8.73 -1.94
N SER A 205 -4.25 -9.87 -1.25
CA SER A 205 -4.15 -11.19 -1.88
C SER A 205 -5.26 -11.47 -2.89
N CYS A 206 -6.36 -10.70 -2.85
CA CYS A 206 -7.46 -10.80 -3.81
C CYS A 206 -7.10 -10.30 -5.22
N ASN A 207 -5.97 -9.60 -5.39
CA ASN A 207 -5.38 -9.34 -6.72
C ASN A 207 -5.18 -10.63 -7.51
N GLY A 208 -4.78 -11.71 -6.82
CA GLY A 208 -4.63 -13.02 -7.45
C GLY A 208 -5.96 -13.60 -7.95
N ILE A 209 -7.06 -13.35 -7.23
CA ILE A 209 -8.42 -13.72 -7.69
C ILE A 209 -8.78 -12.90 -8.94
N GLY A 210 -8.45 -11.60 -8.94
CA GLY A 210 -8.65 -10.72 -10.10
C GLY A 210 -7.90 -11.20 -11.33
N THR A 211 -6.68 -11.71 -11.15
CA THR A 211 -5.90 -12.32 -12.24
C THR A 211 -6.59 -13.57 -12.79
N ILE A 212 -7.04 -14.48 -11.92
CA ILE A 212 -7.71 -15.73 -12.33
C ILE A 212 -9.03 -15.45 -13.07
N LEU A 213 -9.86 -14.56 -12.52
CA LEU A 213 -11.15 -14.21 -13.12
C LEU A 213 -10.97 -13.41 -14.42
N GLY A 214 -10.07 -12.44 -14.42
CA GLY A 214 -9.78 -11.61 -15.59
C GLY A 214 -9.23 -12.41 -16.76
N SER A 215 -8.16 -13.19 -16.53
CA SER A 215 -7.48 -13.92 -17.61
C SER A 215 -8.27 -15.17 -18.03
N GLY A 216 -8.76 -15.94 -17.06
CA GLY A 216 -9.40 -17.23 -17.29
C GLY A 216 -10.89 -17.15 -17.56
N ALA A 217 -11.65 -16.43 -16.72
CA ALA A 217 -13.10 -16.39 -16.86
C ALA A 217 -13.56 -15.41 -17.95
N ILE A 218 -12.92 -14.25 -18.06
CA ILE A 218 -13.33 -13.21 -19.03
C ILE A 218 -12.52 -13.33 -20.32
N ALA A 219 -11.22 -13.01 -20.29
CA ALA A 219 -10.44 -12.86 -21.52
C ALA A 219 -10.38 -14.13 -22.38
N TYR A 220 -10.14 -15.29 -21.76
CA TYR A 220 -10.09 -16.57 -22.49
C TYR A 220 -11.44 -16.92 -23.16
N ASN A 221 -12.56 -16.74 -22.44
CA ASN A 221 -13.88 -17.05 -22.99
C ASN A 221 -14.31 -16.07 -24.08
N VAL A 222 -13.95 -14.79 -23.94
CA VAL A 222 -14.18 -13.79 -24.99
C VAL A 222 -13.38 -14.14 -26.24
N TYR A 223 -12.09 -14.49 -26.10
CA TYR A 223 -11.25 -14.91 -27.22
C TYR A 223 -11.76 -16.17 -27.94
N MET A 224 -12.21 -17.19 -27.20
CA MET A 224 -12.74 -18.42 -27.81
C MET A 224 -14.00 -18.17 -28.65
N ASN A 225 -14.68 -17.05 -28.40
CA ASN A 225 -15.93 -16.65 -29.03
C ASN A 225 -15.78 -15.38 -29.90
N ASP A 226 -14.55 -15.02 -30.28
CA ASP A 226 -14.24 -13.76 -31.01
C ASP A 226 -14.99 -13.60 -32.35
N GLY A 227 -15.53 -14.69 -32.92
CA GLY A 227 -16.38 -14.66 -34.12
C GLY A 227 -17.89 -14.70 -33.88
N SER A 228 -18.36 -14.87 -32.64
CA SER A 228 -19.81 -14.95 -32.32
C SER A 228 -20.40 -13.64 -31.81
N TYR A 229 -19.54 -12.68 -31.43
CA TYR A 229 -19.95 -11.37 -30.96
C TYR A 229 -19.85 -10.31 -32.06
N SER A 230 -20.64 -9.24 -31.92
CA SER A 230 -20.66 -8.12 -32.86
C SER A 230 -19.52 -7.10 -32.65
N MET A 231 -18.65 -7.33 -31.66
CA MET A 231 -17.55 -6.44 -31.28
C MET A 231 -16.29 -7.27 -31.06
N ASP A 232 -15.13 -6.68 -31.35
CA ASP A 232 -13.83 -7.33 -31.20
C ASP A 232 -13.56 -7.73 -29.74
N ALA A 233 -12.91 -8.88 -29.54
CA ALA A 233 -12.66 -9.45 -28.22
C ALA A 233 -12.03 -8.46 -27.23
N TRP A 234 -11.05 -7.66 -27.66
CA TRP A 234 -10.37 -6.73 -26.76
C TRP A 234 -11.27 -5.62 -26.24
N LYS A 235 -12.24 -5.13 -27.03
CA LYS A 235 -13.23 -4.11 -26.62
C LYS A 235 -14.18 -4.68 -25.58
N LEU A 236 -14.61 -5.93 -25.78
CA LEU A 236 -15.51 -6.62 -24.85
C LEU A 236 -14.90 -6.81 -23.47
N ILE A 237 -13.59 -7.05 -23.37
CA ILE A 237 -12.91 -7.16 -22.07
C ILE A 237 -13.13 -5.89 -21.25
N PHE A 238 -12.84 -4.70 -21.82
CA PHE A 238 -13.02 -3.42 -21.13
C PHE A 238 -14.48 -3.13 -20.76
N ILE A 239 -15.43 -3.51 -21.62
CA ILE A 239 -16.86 -3.30 -21.35
C ILE A 239 -17.34 -4.20 -20.21
N ILE A 240 -16.99 -5.49 -20.23
CA ILE A 240 -17.42 -6.45 -19.21
C ILE A 240 -16.83 -6.06 -17.86
N THR A 241 -15.53 -5.79 -17.79
CA THR A 241 -14.87 -5.37 -16.56
C THR A 241 -15.43 -4.04 -16.05
N GLY A 242 -15.66 -3.06 -16.94
CA GLY A 242 -16.25 -1.77 -16.58
C GLY A 242 -17.65 -1.89 -16.01
N CYS A 243 -18.51 -2.74 -16.59
CA CYS A 243 -19.87 -2.98 -16.08
C CYS A 243 -19.85 -3.61 -14.68
N LEU A 244 -18.95 -4.57 -14.45
CA LEU A 244 -18.76 -5.20 -13.15
C LEU A 244 -18.28 -4.19 -12.10
N THR A 245 -17.33 -3.32 -12.47
CA THR A 245 -16.83 -2.23 -11.61
C THR A 245 -17.92 -1.22 -11.27
N ILE A 246 -18.76 -0.82 -12.24
CA ILE A 246 -19.92 0.07 -11.98
C ILE A 246 -20.88 -0.57 -10.98
N PHE A 247 -21.26 -1.83 -11.21
CA PHE A 247 -22.16 -2.56 -10.31
C PHE A 247 -21.60 -2.61 -8.90
N LEU A 248 -20.31 -2.95 -8.75
CA LEU A 248 -19.67 -3.00 -7.45
C LEU A 248 -19.57 -1.62 -6.79
N GLY A 249 -19.36 -0.55 -7.56
CA GLY A 249 -19.40 0.83 -7.07
C GLY A 249 -20.74 1.21 -6.43
N PHE A 250 -21.86 0.79 -7.03
CA PHE A 250 -23.19 0.95 -6.41
C PHE A 250 -23.36 0.09 -5.16
N VAL A 251 -22.84 -1.14 -5.16
CA VAL A 251 -22.86 -2.01 -3.98
C VAL A 251 -22.07 -1.38 -2.82
N VAL A 252 -20.88 -0.84 -3.07
CA VAL A 252 -20.08 -0.13 -2.06
C VAL A 252 -20.85 1.08 -1.52
N MET A 253 -21.48 1.87 -2.40
CA MET A 253 -22.23 3.07 -2.02
C MET A 253 -23.39 2.78 -1.06
N ILE A 254 -24.08 1.65 -1.23
CA ILE A 254 -25.28 1.29 -0.46
C ILE A 254 -24.93 0.41 0.75
N HIS A 255 -24.00 -0.53 0.59
CA HIS A 255 -23.74 -1.57 1.57
C HIS A 255 -22.75 -1.15 2.66
N LEU A 256 -21.73 -0.37 2.30
CA LEU A 256 -20.61 -0.04 3.19
C LEU A 256 -20.93 1.26 3.98
N PRO A 257 -20.98 1.23 5.32
CA PRO A 257 -21.21 2.43 6.13
C PRO A 257 -19.96 3.31 6.24
N ASP A 258 -20.12 4.64 6.15
CA ASP A 258 -19.02 5.62 6.26
C ASP A 258 -18.35 5.64 7.65
N THR A 259 -19.11 5.35 8.71
CA THR A 259 -18.63 5.39 10.10
C THR A 259 -19.21 4.24 10.92
N PRO A 260 -18.50 3.76 11.96
CA PRO A 260 -19.02 2.72 12.85
C PRO A 260 -20.37 3.08 13.52
N THR A 261 -20.64 4.37 13.74
CA THR A 261 -21.90 4.85 14.33
C THR A 261 -23.09 4.72 13.38
N GLN A 262 -22.84 4.78 12.06
CA GLN A 262 -23.84 4.62 11.01
C GLN A 262 -24.00 3.16 10.53
N ALA A 263 -23.32 2.20 11.18
CA ALA A 263 -23.36 0.80 10.80
C ALA A 263 -24.77 0.20 10.95
N TRP A 264 -25.40 -0.17 9.84
CA TRP A 264 -26.75 -0.75 9.84
C TRP A 264 -26.80 -2.20 10.36
N PHE A 265 -25.67 -2.91 10.33
CA PHE A 265 -25.56 -4.31 10.75
C PHE A 265 -25.17 -4.51 12.23
N LEU A 266 -24.86 -3.42 12.94
CA LEU A 266 -24.51 -3.43 14.36
C LEU A 266 -25.66 -2.89 15.21
N THR A 267 -25.87 -3.49 16.38
CA THR A 267 -26.78 -2.96 17.41
C THR A 267 -26.19 -1.72 18.08
N GLU A 268 -27.01 -0.86 18.70
CA GLU A 268 -26.52 0.36 19.38
C GLU A 268 -25.46 0.07 20.45
N GLU A 269 -25.62 -1.03 21.22
CA GLU A 269 -24.61 -1.48 22.18
C GLU A 269 -23.31 -1.89 21.48
N GLU A 270 -23.38 -2.64 20.38
CA GLU A 270 -22.21 -3.06 19.61
C GLU A 270 -21.48 -1.87 18.98
N LYS A 271 -22.19 -0.81 18.56
CA LYS A 271 -21.58 0.41 18.03
C LYS A 271 -20.70 1.10 19.08
N VAL A 272 -21.19 1.23 20.30
CA VAL A 272 -20.41 1.80 21.42
C VAL A 272 -19.16 0.96 21.68
N LEU A 273 -19.30 -0.37 21.70
CA LEU A 273 -18.17 -1.27 21.88
C LEU A 273 -17.15 -1.15 20.75
N VAL A 274 -17.58 -0.96 19.49
CA VAL A 274 -16.64 -0.77 18.36
C VAL A 274 -15.86 0.54 18.52
N VAL A 275 -16.52 1.64 18.90
CA VAL A 275 -15.84 2.92 19.16
C VAL A 275 -14.80 2.77 20.26
N GLU A 276 -15.13 2.09 21.36
CA GLU A 276 -14.18 1.86 22.47
C GLU A 276 -13.02 0.92 22.05
N ARG A 277 -13.27 -0.08 21.20
CA ARG A 277 -12.20 -0.92 20.62
C ARG A 277 -11.19 -0.09 19.84
N ILE A 278 -11.66 0.85 19.02
CA ILE A 278 -10.81 1.68 18.17
C ILE A 278 -10.06 2.71 19.01
N ARG A 279 -10.66 3.21 20.10
CA ARG A 279 -10.01 4.11 21.04
C ARG A 279 -8.69 3.57 21.60
N SER A 280 -8.60 2.25 21.82
CA SER A 280 -7.35 1.61 22.26
C SER A 280 -6.19 1.72 21.27
N ASN A 281 -6.43 2.10 20.01
CA ASN A 281 -5.37 2.26 19.03
C ASN A 281 -4.45 3.45 19.33
N GLN A 282 -4.89 4.42 20.18
CA GLN A 282 -4.21 5.71 20.47
C GLN A 282 -3.77 6.51 19.23
N GLN A 283 -4.14 6.04 18.04
CA GLN A 283 -4.14 6.78 16.82
C GLN A 283 -5.47 7.50 16.86
N GLY A 284 -5.43 8.77 17.22
CA GLY A 284 -6.60 9.63 17.12
C GLY A 284 -7.24 9.58 15.75
N PHE A 285 -8.31 10.33 15.53
CA PHE A 285 -8.87 10.53 14.18
C PHE A 285 -7.94 11.38 13.27
N GLY A 286 -6.62 11.19 13.40
CA GLY A 286 -5.55 11.99 12.82
C GLY A 286 -5.37 13.27 13.63
N ASN A 287 -4.18 13.50 14.17
CA ASN A 287 -3.82 14.85 14.59
C ASN A 287 -3.72 15.70 13.32
N LYS A 288 -4.74 16.48 13.01
CA LYS A 288 -4.82 17.28 11.76
C LYS A 288 -3.79 18.41 11.70
N HIS A 289 -3.06 18.66 12.79
CA HIS A 289 -2.06 19.71 12.83
C HIS A 289 -0.76 19.29 12.14
N PHE A 290 -0.49 19.96 11.02
CA PHE A 290 0.76 19.82 10.29
C PHE A 290 1.92 20.44 11.09
N LYS A 291 2.88 19.60 11.49
CA LYS A 291 4.07 20.03 12.23
C LYS A 291 5.26 20.18 11.27
N LYS A 292 5.63 21.43 10.98
CA LYS A 292 6.72 21.76 10.04
C LYS A 292 8.06 21.10 10.40
N HIS A 293 8.39 20.97 11.69
CA HIS A 293 9.63 20.33 12.11
C HIS A 293 9.66 18.83 11.75
N GLN A 294 8.58 18.09 12.00
CA GLN A 294 8.43 16.68 11.63
C GLN A 294 8.48 16.49 10.10
N PHE A 295 7.91 17.42 9.33
CA PHE A 295 7.98 17.40 7.87
C PHE A 295 9.41 17.57 7.36
N ILE A 296 10.15 18.55 7.88
CA ILE A 296 11.57 18.75 7.54
C ILE A 296 12.39 17.52 7.95
N GLU A 297 12.11 16.95 9.13
CA GLU A 297 12.76 15.71 9.55
C GLU A 297 12.48 14.56 8.56
N ALA A 298 11.23 14.37 8.12
CA ALA A 298 10.86 13.32 7.18
C ALA A 298 11.65 13.40 5.86
N ILE A 299 11.80 14.61 5.31
CA ILE A 299 12.50 14.87 4.03
C ILE A 299 14.01 14.77 4.19
N THR A 300 14.56 15.14 5.35
CA THR A 300 16.00 15.06 5.61
C THR A 300 16.44 13.69 6.15
N ASP A 301 15.49 12.81 6.48
CA ASP A 301 15.80 11.48 6.98
C ASP A 301 16.22 10.54 5.85
N PHE A 302 17.45 10.03 5.93
CA PHE A 302 17.97 9.09 4.93
C PHE A 302 17.14 7.79 4.88
N LYS A 303 16.50 7.38 5.99
CA LYS A 303 15.63 6.19 6.06
C LYS A 303 14.42 6.33 5.14
N THR A 304 13.82 7.52 5.07
CA THR A 304 12.72 7.84 4.15
C THR A 304 13.13 7.60 2.70
N TRP A 305 14.34 8.03 2.33
CA TRP A 305 14.86 7.84 0.97
C TRP A 305 15.24 6.39 0.66
N LEU A 306 15.64 5.59 1.66
CA LEU A 306 15.80 4.14 1.47
C LEU A 306 14.45 3.48 1.13
N PHE A 307 13.36 3.86 1.81
CA PHE A 307 12.03 3.37 1.45
C PHE A 307 11.61 3.81 0.04
N PHE A 308 11.92 5.05 -0.35
CA PHE A 308 11.67 5.55 -1.70
C PHE A 308 12.39 4.74 -2.78
N ILE A 309 13.69 4.47 -2.59
CA ILE A 309 14.49 3.69 -3.53
C ILE A 309 13.98 2.25 -3.60
N PHE A 310 13.65 1.64 -2.46
CA PHE A 310 13.03 0.32 -2.43
C PHE A 310 11.71 0.30 -3.21
N ALA A 311 10.84 1.30 -3.02
CA ALA A 311 9.57 1.39 -3.73
C ALA A 311 9.77 1.45 -5.25
N ILE A 312 10.72 2.26 -5.74
CA ILE A 312 11.02 2.33 -7.18
C ILE A 312 11.54 0.98 -7.68
N ALA A 313 12.57 0.44 -7.03
CA ALA A 313 13.21 -0.81 -7.45
C ALA A 313 12.23 -1.99 -7.45
N ASN A 314 11.37 -2.11 -6.45
CA ASN A 314 10.37 -3.18 -6.40
C ASN A 314 9.27 -3.03 -7.46
N ASN A 315 8.93 -1.79 -7.85
CA ASN A 315 7.79 -1.53 -8.74
C ASN A 315 8.13 -1.36 -10.22
N ILE A 316 9.40 -1.15 -10.59
CA ILE A 316 9.83 -1.20 -12.00
C ILE A 316 9.50 -2.57 -12.63
N PRO A 317 9.87 -3.72 -12.01
CA PRO A 317 9.45 -5.03 -12.48
C PRO A 317 7.93 -5.18 -12.52
N ASN A 318 7.23 -4.64 -11.51
CA ASN A 318 5.77 -4.77 -11.39
C ASN A 318 5.04 -4.11 -12.55
N GLY A 319 5.37 -2.85 -12.86
CA GLY A 319 4.75 -2.12 -13.95
C GLY A 319 5.02 -2.76 -15.32
N GLY A 320 6.23 -3.30 -15.50
CA GLY A 320 6.62 -4.02 -16.71
C GLY A 320 5.87 -5.33 -16.91
N ILE A 321 5.95 -6.24 -15.93
CA ILE A 321 5.33 -7.57 -16.00
C ILE A 321 3.80 -7.48 -16.07
N THR A 322 3.19 -6.54 -15.35
CA THR A 322 1.72 -6.37 -15.36
C THR A 322 1.21 -5.94 -16.74
N ASN A 323 1.93 -5.04 -17.45
CA ASN A 323 1.50 -4.58 -18.78
C ASN A 323 1.92 -5.54 -19.92
N PHE A 324 3.09 -6.17 -19.82
CA PHE A 324 3.63 -7.03 -20.88
C PHE A 324 3.43 -8.53 -20.62
N GLY A 325 2.74 -8.93 -19.55
CA GLY A 325 2.60 -10.34 -19.15
C GLY A 325 2.10 -11.26 -20.25
N SER A 326 1.00 -10.88 -20.93
CA SER A 326 0.46 -11.69 -22.04
C SER A 326 1.43 -11.73 -23.23
N ILE A 327 2.09 -10.61 -23.54
CA ILE A 327 3.10 -10.51 -24.61
C ILE A 327 4.30 -11.41 -24.30
N LEU A 328 4.80 -11.40 -23.05
CA LEU A 328 5.90 -12.25 -22.60
C LEU A 328 5.56 -13.72 -22.76
N LEU A 329 4.36 -14.13 -22.38
CA LEU A 329 3.91 -15.52 -22.55
C LEU A 329 3.79 -15.91 -24.03
N THR A 330 3.25 -15.04 -24.89
CA THR A 330 3.26 -15.32 -26.34
C THR A 330 4.68 -15.38 -26.91
N GLY A 331 5.60 -14.56 -26.40
CA GLY A 331 7.03 -14.58 -26.75
C GLY A 331 7.77 -15.86 -26.30
N MET A 332 7.24 -16.58 -25.31
CA MET A 332 7.71 -17.90 -24.88
C MET A 332 7.16 -19.05 -25.75
N GLY A 333 6.38 -18.75 -26.79
CA GLY A 333 5.83 -19.76 -27.72
C GLY A 333 4.43 -20.25 -27.39
N TYR A 334 3.76 -19.70 -26.38
CA TYR A 334 2.35 -20.00 -26.09
C TYR A 334 1.42 -19.31 -27.09
N SER A 335 0.38 -20.01 -27.55
CA SER A 335 -0.71 -19.37 -28.32
C SER A 335 -1.47 -18.35 -27.47
N PRO A 336 -2.18 -17.35 -28.06
CA PRO A 336 -2.91 -16.34 -27.29
C PRO A 336 -3.90 -16.92 -26.27
N SER A 337 -4.66 -17.96 -26.63
CA SER A 337 -5.56 -18.65 -25.70
C SER A 337 -4.82 -19.32 -24.55
N GLN A 338 -3.70 -19.99 -24.84
CA GLN A 338 -2.86 -20.61 -23.82
C GLN A 338 -2.22 -19.55 -22.91
N ALA A 339 -1.74 -18.43 -23.46
CA ALA A 339 -1.15 -17.34 -22.69
C ALA A 339 -2.14 -16.77 -21.66
N LEU A 340 -3.41 -16.60 -22.01
CA LEU A 340 -4.45 -16.16 -21.07
C LEU A 340 -4.69 -17.17 -19.93
N LEU A 341 -4.71 -18.47 -20.23
CA LEU A 341 -4.83 -19.52 -19.22
C LEU A 341 -3.58 -19.64 -18.34
N MET A 342 -2.39 -19.45 -18.91
CA MET A 342 -1.12 -19.51 -18.20
C MET A 342 -0.92 -18.33 -17.23
N GLN A 343 -1.78 -17.30 -17.25
CA GLN A 343 -1.81 -16.29 -16.18
C GLN A 343 -2.66 -16.71 -14.97
N MET A 344 -3.50 -17.76 -15.05
CA MET A 344 -4.28 -18.20 -13.89
C MET A 344 -3.39 -18.74 -12.75
N PRO A 345 -2.34 -19.57 -13.00
CA PRO A 345 -1.46 -20.04 -11.94
C PRO A 345 -0.75 -18.92 -11.20
N GLN A 346 -0.42 -17.83 -11.90
CA GLN A 346 0.14 -16.62 -11.32
C GLN A 346 -0.77 -16.10 -10.18
N GLY A 347 -2.07 -15.92 -10.45
CA GLY A 347 -3.03 -15.48 -9.44
C GLY A 347 -3.20 -16.46 -8.27
N ALA A 348 -3.14 -17.77 -8.53
CA ALA A 348 -3.20 -18.78 -7.47
C ALA A 348 -1.97 -18.71 -6.54
N THR A 349 -0.79 -18.50 -7.12
CA THR A 349 0.46 -18.33 -6.37
C THR A 349 0.43 -17.06 -5.51
N GLU A 350 -0.18 -15.97 -5.98
CA GLU A 350 -0.35 -14.75 -5.18
C GLU A 350 -1.23 -14.99 -3.95
N ILE A 351 -2.41 -15.60 -4.15
CA ILE A 351 -3.35 -15.90 -3.05
C ILE A 351 -2.67 -16.76 -1.99
N VAL A 352 -2.05 -17.86 -2.41
CA VAL A 352 -1.37 -18.79 -1.51
C VAL A 352 -0.17 -18.13 -0.84
N GLY A 353 0.66 -17.42 -1.61
CA GLY A 353 1.87 -16.77 -1.13
C GLY A 353 1.59 -15.70 -0.08
N CYS A 354 0.72 -14.74 -0.39
CA CYS A 354 0.34 -13.68 0.56
C CYS A 354 -0.36 -14.24 1.81
N THR A 355 -1.22 -15.27 1.66
CA THR A 355 -1.93 -15.86 2.80
C THR A 355 -1.00 -16.66 3.71
N LEU A 356 -0.14 -17.53 3.14
CA LEU A 356 0.85 -18.29 3.91
C LEU A 356 1.78 -17.36 4.69
N PHE A 357 2.17 -16.27 4.05
CA PHE A 357 3.06 -15.30 4.65
C PHE A 357 2.38 -14.49 5.77
N ALA A 358 1.13 -14.04 5.56
CA ALA A 358 0.34 -13.40 6.61
C ALA A 358 0.17 -14.31 7.83
N CYS A 359 -0.06 -15.61 7.62
CA CYS A 359 -0.07 -16.61 8.68
C CYS A 359 1.32 -16.80 9.32
N GLY A 360 2.40 -16.76 8.54
CA GLY A 360 3.77 -16.89 9.03
C GLY A 360 4.17 -15.81 10.04
N VAL A 361 3.69 -14.58 9.85
CA VAL A 361 3.90 -13.45 10.77
C VAL A 361 3.27 -13.71 12.15
N LEU A 362 2.22 -14.53 12.24
CA LEU A 362 1.61 -14.92 13.53
C LEU A 362 2.52 -15.81 14.38
N TYR A 363 3.41 -16.58 13.74
CA TYR A 363 4.35 -17.48 14.42
C TYR A 363 5.71 -16.83 14.65
N PHE A 364 6.19 -16.03 13.70
CA PHE A 364 7.46 -15.31 13.78
C PHE A 364 7.23 -13.81 13.51
N PRO A 365 7.17 -12.97 14.55
CA PRO A 365 6.79 -11.56 14.41
C PRO A 365 7.95 -10.66 13.91
N TYR A 366 8.90 -11.19 13.14
CA TYR A 366 10.01 -10.43 12.57
C TYR A 366 9.69 -10.01 11.14
N ARG A 367 9.18 -8.79 10.98
CA ARG A 367 8.62 -8.34 9.69
C ARG A 367 9.70 -8.20 8.61
N MET A 368 10.95 -7.79 8.92
CA MET A 368 12.01 -7.76 7.89
C MET A 368 12.61 -9.09 7.55
N PHE A 369 12.61 -10.05 8.46
CA PHE A 369 12.96 -11.40 8.07
C PHE A 369 12.06 -11.86 6.91
N TRP A 370 10.76 -11.67 7.11
CA TRP A 370 9.72 -11.97 6.16
C TRP A 370 9.86 -11.16 4.86
N ALA A 371 10.06 -9.84 4.91
CA ALA A 371 10.28 -9.04 3.69
C ALA A 371 11.50 -9.51 2.88
N ILE A 372 12.64 -9.71 3.55
CA ILE A 372 13.88 -10.14 2.92
C ILE A 372 13.70 -11.53 2.31
N ALA A 373 13.09 -12.48 3.04
CA ALA A 373 12.83 -13.82 2.55
C ALA A 373 11.92 -13.80 1.30
N GLY A 374 10.86 -12.99 1.33
CA GLY A 374 9.97 -12.79 0.18
C GLY A 374 10.72 -12.22 -1.02
N THR A 375 11.51 -11.17 -0.83
CA THR A 375 12.30 -10.55 -1.90
C THR A 375 13.37 -11.49 -2.46
N VAL A 376 13.98 -12.36 -1.64
CA VAL A 376 14.91 -13.40 -2.15
C VAL A 376 14.21 -14.35 -3.11
N ILE A 377 12.99 -14.81 -2.78
CA ILE A 377 12.19 -15.65 -3.68
C ILE A 377 11.89 -14.91 -4.98
N VAL A 378 11.55 -13.63 -4.91
CA VAL A 378 11.27 -12.79 -6.08
C VAL A 378 12.50 -12.65 -6.97
N VAL A 379 13.68 -12.36 -6.40
CA VAL A 379 14.94 -12.25 -7.17
C VAL A 379 15.29 -13.57 -7.86
N ILE A 380 15.09 -14.71 -7.20
CA ILE A 380 15.26 -16.03 -7.82
C ILE A 380 14.29 -16.18 -9.00
N SER A 381 13.03 -15.78 -8.82
CA SER A 381 11.98 -15.85 -9.84
C SER A 381 12.30 -14.97 -11.05
N GLU A 382 12.83 -13.77 -10.82
CA GLU A 382 13.29 -12.85 -11.85
C GLU A 382 14.49 -13.40 -12.61
N CYS A 383 15.45 -14.03 -11.92
CA CYS A 383 16.59 -14.68 -12.57
C CYS A 383 16.14 -15.87 -13.44
N MET A 384 15.16 -16.65 -12.97
CA MET A 384 14.54 -17.71 -13.75
C MET A 384 13.83 -17.17 -15.00
N LEU A 385 13.07 -16.08 -14.86
CA LEU A 385 12.40 -15.41 -15.99
C LEU A 385 13.40 -14.84 -17.01
N ALA A 386 14.50 -14.24 -16.54
CA ALA A 386 15.45 -13.53 -17.39
C ALA A 386 16.46 -14.44 -18.09
N PHE A 387 17.00 -15.44 -17.38
CA PHE A 387 18.20 -16.16 -17.81
C PHE A 387 18.02 -17.67 -17.98
N ALA A 388 16.89 -18.25 -17.61
CA ALA A 388 16.71 -19.69 -17.79
C ALA A 388 16.66 -20.05 -19.28
N SER A 389 17.38 -21.11 -19.65
CA SER A 389 17.42 -21.63 -21.03
C SER A 389 16.17 -22.42 -21.40
N GLN A 390 15.42 -22.93 -20.42
CA GLN A 390 14.22 -23.72 -20.62
C GLN A 390 12.96 -22.88 -20.41
N GLU A 391 12.03 -22.89 -21.36
CA GLU A 391 10.75 -22.15 -21.30
C GLU A 391 9.95 -22.45 -20.03
N LYS A 392 9.94 -23.72 -19.58
CA LYS A 392 9.27 -24.12 -18.33
C LYS A 392 9.85 -23.43 -17.10
N ALA A 393 11.16 -23.20 -17.07
CA ALA A 393 11.82 -22.50 -15.97
C ALA A 393 11.55 -20.98 -16.04
N GLN A 394 11.50 -20.39 -17.24
CA GLN A 394 11.07 -19.00 -17.42
C GLN A 394 9.63 -18.78 -16.94
N TYR A 395 8.73 -19.70 -17.30
CA TYR A 395 7.34 -19.69 -16.84
C TYR A 395 7.19 -19.87 -15.32
N ALA A 396 8.00 -20.75 -14.73
CA ALA A 396 8.05 -20.88 -13.27
C ALA A 396 8.51 -19.56 -12.61
N GLY A 397 9.50 -18.88 -13.18
CA GLY A 397 9.91 -17.53 -12.75
C GLY A 397 8.79 -16.50 -12.90
N PHE A 398 8.08 -16.49 -14.01
CA PHE A 398 6.92 -15.63 -14.24
C PHE A 398 5.82 -15.84 -13.20
N THR A 399 5.52 -17.10 -12.87
CA THR A 399 4.49 -17.48 -11.90
C THR A 399 4.87 -17.11 -10.47
N LEU A 400 6.13 -17.37 -10.08
CA LEU A 400 6.64 -17.08 -8.73
C LEU A 400 6.95 -15.59 -8.51
N TYR A 401 6.99 -14.77 -9.55
CA TYR A 401 7.13 -13.32 -9.39
C TYR A 401 6.01 -12.68 -8.55
N THR A 402 4.83 -13.32 -8.46
CA THR A 402 3.70 -12.84 -7.64
C THR A 402 3.92 -12.86 -6.14
N PHE A 403 5.05 -13.35 -5.67
CA PHE A 403 5.48 -13.10 -4.30
C PHE A 403 5.97 -11.65 -4.08
N SER A 404 6.14 -10.84 -5.14
CA SER A 404 6.59 -9.43 -5.06
C SER A 404 5.79 -8.52 -4.12
N PRO A 405 4.44 -8.56 -4.08
CA PRO A 405 3.65 -7.73 -3.17
C PRO A 405 3.99 -7.89 -1.70
N ILE A 406 4.53 -9.05 -1.31
CA ILE A 406 4.87 -9.37 0.08
C ILE A 406 5.90 -8.39 0.63
N GLY A 407 6.97 -8.11 -0.13
CA GLY A 407 8.00 -7.16 0.29
C GLY A 407 7.41 -5.75 0.47
N PHE A 408 6.51 -5.36 -0.44
CA PHE A 408 5.83 -4.06 -0.39
C PHE A 408 4.92 -3.92 0.84
N ILE A 409 4.09 -4.91 1.12
CA ILE A 409 3.18 -4.92 2.28
C ILE A 409 3.98 -4.88 3.59
N CYS A 410 5.07 -5.64 3.69
CA CYS A 410 5.93 -5.61 4.87
C CYS A 410 6.53 -4.23 5.10
N VAL A 411 7.09 -3.60 4.06
CA VAL A 411 7.69 -2.26 4.19
C VAL A 411 6.64 -1.23 4.57
N LEU A 412 5.44 -1.28 3.98
CA LEU A 412 4.34 -0.42 4.38
C LEU A 412 3.99 -0.60 5.87
N SER A 413 3.98 -1.85 6.35
CA SER A 413 3.79 -2.14 7.77
C SER A 413 4.93 -1.61 8.64
N ILE A 414 6.19 -1.70 8.20
CA ILE A 414 7.31 -1.11 8.95
C ILE A 414 7.15 0.40 9.04
N ILE A 415 6.83 1.09 7.95
CA ILE A 415 6.71 2.56 7.99
C ILE A 415 5.67 2.95 9.05
N SER A 416 4.59 2.18 9.16
CA SER A 416 3.57 2.38 10.19
C SER A 416 4.08 2.14 11.62
N SER A 417 5.00 1.19 11.87
CA SER A 417 5.51 0.90 13.21
C SER A 417 6.79 1.66 13.59
N ASN A 418 7.71 1.87 12.64
CA ASN A 418 9.06 2.39 12.86
C ASN A 418 9.22 3.89 12.60
N VAL A 419 8.20 4.56 12.03
CA VAL A 419 8.19 6.02 11.92
C VAL A 419 7.23 6.59 12.95
N ALA A 420 7.75 7.35 13.91
CA ALA A 420 6.96 8.06 14.90
C ALA A 420 6.83 9.55 14.55
N GLY A 421 5.82 10.22 15.09
CA GLY A 421 5.40 11.55 14.68
C GLY A 421 4.36 11.49 13.56
N HIS A 422 3.17 12.05 13.79
CA HIS A 422 2.05 12.01 12.86
C HIS A 422 2.41 12.60 11.48
N THR A 423 2.94 13.83 11.46
CA THR A 423 3.31 14.51 10.20
C THR A 423 4.48 13.80 9.52
N LYS A 424 5.45 13.26 10.29
CA LYS A 424 6.57 12.50 9.74
C LYS A 424 6.08 11.23 9.04
N LYS A 425 5.24 10.44 9.72
CA LYS A 425 4.68 9.19 9.18
C LYS A 425 3.89 9.41 7.90
N VAL A 426 2.98 10.40 7.89
CA VAL A 426 2.19 10.74 6.68
C VAL A 426 3.11 11.15 5.53
N THR A 427 4.14 11.96 5.81
CA THR A 427 5.11 12.42 4.78
C THR A 427 5.94 11.26 4.24
N THR A 428 6.45 10.37 5.09
CA THR A 428 7.21 9.18 4.67
C THR A 428 6.36 8.23 3.84
N ASN A 429 5.09 8.00 4.22
CA ASN A 429 4.15 7.21 3.44
C ASN A 429 3.88 7.84 2.07
N ALA A 430 3.69 9.16 1.99
CA ALA A 430 3.48 9.85 0.72
C ALA A 430 4.70 9.71 -0.20
N ILE A 431 5.92 9.88 0.31
CA ILE A 431 7.15 9.68 -0.47
C ILE A 431 7.25 8.23 -0.96
N PHE A 432 6.95 7.26 -0.11
CA PHE A 432 6.94 5.84 -0.49
C PHE A 432 5.98 5.55 -1.64
N LEU A 433 4.76 6.09 -1.59
CA LEU A 433 3.75 5.92 -2.65
C LEU A 433 4.13 6.65 -3.95
N VAL A 434 4.76 7.83 -3.87
CA VAL A 434 5.35 8.48 -5.05
C VAL A 434 6.39 7.57 -5.71
N GLY A 435 7.23 6.88 -4.92
CA GLY A 435 8.18 5.89 -5.42
C GLY A 435 7.49 4.69 -6.10
N TYR A 436 6.38 4.21 -5.53
CA TYR A 436 5.53 3.17 -6.14
C TYR A 436 5.02 3.60 -7.52
N CYS A 437 4.49 4.82 -7.64
CA CYS A 437 3.97 5.36 -8.89
C CYS A 437 5.08 5.56 -9.93
N ILE A 438 6.23 6.11 -9.53
CA ILE A 438 7.38 6.31 -10.43
C ILE A 438 7.92 4.97 -10.94
N GLY A 439 8.07 3.97 -10.07
CA GLY A 439 8.55 2.65 -10.47
C GLY A 439 7.63 2.01 -11.50
N ASN A 440 6.32 2.03 -11.24
CA ASN A 440 5.33 1.48 -12.17
C ASN A 440 5.22 2.28 -13.49
N LEU A 441 5.49 3.58 -13.46
CA LEU A 441 5.55 4.44 -14.64
C LEU A 441 6.74 4.09 -15.55
N ILE A 442 7.90 3.81 -14.95
CA ILE A 442 9.15 3.44 -15.64
C ILE A 442 9.08 1.99 -16.17
N GLY A 443 8.43 1.08 -15.46
CA GLY A 443 8.38 -0.35 -15.78
C GLY A 443 8.08 -0.67 -17.26
N PRO A 444 6.94 -0.22 -17.82
CA PRO A 444 6.60 -0.43 -19.23
C PRO A 444 7.64 0.12 -20.21
N GLN A 445 8.32 1.23 -19.87
CA GLN A 445 9.33 1.86 -20.73
C GLN A 445 10.63 1.05 -20.83
N THR A 446 10.82 0.06 -19.94
CA THR A 446 11.96 -0.88 -20.07
C THR A 446 11.77 -1.89 -21.21
N PHE A 447 10.54 -2.08 -21.69
CA PHE A 447 10.19 -2.96 -22.80
C PHE A 447 10.26 -2.20 -24.12
N ILE A 448 11.45 -2.21 -24.71
CA ILE A 448 11.74 -1.52 -25.98
C ILE A 448 11.35 -2.42 -27.15
N ASP A 449 10.62 -1.87 -28.13
CA ASP A 449 10.10 -2.60 -29.29
C ASP A 449 11.22 -3.25 -30.15
N THR A 450 12.38 -2.60 -30.27
CA THR A 450 13.55 -3.14 -31.00
C THR A 450 14.13 -4.42 -30.40
N GLN A 451 13.77 -4.76 -29.16
CA GLN A 451 14.21 -5.97 -28.47
C GLN A 451 13.13 -7.06 -28.45
N ALA A 452 11.96 -6.81 -29.04
CA ALA A 452 10.91 -7.81 -29.16
C ALA A 452 11.38 -9.00 -30.02
N PRO A 453 10.94 -10.24 -29.73
CA PRO A 453 10.07 -10.66 -28.62
C PRO A 453 10.84 -11.03 -27.33
N ALA A 454 12.18 -11.01 -27.37
CA ALA A 454 13.00 -11.50 -26.25
C ALA A 454 13.01 -10.54 -25.06
N TYR A 455 12.91 -9.23 -25.33
CA TYR A 455 12.95 -8.11 -24.37
C TYR A 455 14.12 -8.23 -23.37
N THR A 456 15.32 -8.50 -23.89
CA THR A 456 16.51 -8.78 -23.07
C THR A 456 16.85 -7.63 -22.13
N GLY A 457 16.71 -6.37 -22.58
CA GLY A 457 16.92 -5.20 -21.74
C GLY A 457 15.93 -5.09 -20.59
N ALA A 458 14.65 -5.36 -20.84
CA ALA A 458 13.61 -5.39 -19.81
C ALA A 458 13.89 -6.49 -18.77
N LYS A 459 14.24 -7.70 -19.23
CA LYS A 459 14.58 -8.84 -18.37
C LYS A 459 15.80 -8.54 -17.47
N ILE A 460 16.84 -7.92 -18.02
CA ILE A 460 18.00 -7.49 -17.23
C ILE A 460 17.61 -6.41 -16.22
N SER A 461 16.82 -5.42 -16.65
CA SER A 461 16.31 -4.36 -15.76
C SER A 461 15.53 -4.94 -14.59
N ILE A 462 14.66 -5.93 -14.84
CA ILE A 462 13.89 -6.63 -13.81
C ILE A 462 14.83 -7.21 -12.74
N VAL A 463 15.83 -7.99 -13.14
CA VAL A 463 16.77 -8.63 -12.20
C VAL A 463 17.62 -7.61 -11.43
N VAL A 464 18.14 -6.58 -12.12
CA VAL A 464 18.97 -5.54 -11.48
C VAL A 464 18.16 -4.81 -10.41
N ASN A 465 16.90 -4.48 -10.70
CA ASN A 465 16.01 -3.83 -9.75
C ASN A 465 15.61 -4.75 -8.60
N GLY A 466 15.43 -6.06 -8.85
CA GLY A 466 15.27 -7.06 -7.79
C GLY A 466 16.43 -7.08 -6.80
N PHE A 467 17.66 -7.19 -7.30
CA PHE A 467 18.86 -7.14 -6.45
C PHE A 467 18.99 -5.79 -5.72
N ALA A 468 18.69 -4.68 -6.38
CA ALA A 468 18.68 -3.36 -5.74
C ALA A 468 17.68 -3.31 -4.59
N SER A 469 16.45 -3.83 -4.78
CA SER A 469 15.43 -3.90 -3.74
C SER A 469 15.88 -4.74 -2.54
N LEU A 470 16.51 -5.89 -2.79
CA LEU A 470 17.05 -6.77 -1.75
C LEU A 470 18.17 -6.10 -0.95
N ILE A 471 19.12 -5.46 -1.64
CA ILE A 471 20.23 -4.74 -1.01
C ILE A 471 19.70 -3.61 -0.12
N VAL A 472 18.72 -2.84 -0.61
CA VAL A 472 18.12 -1.75 0.16
C VAL A 472 17.40 -2.27 1.40
N LEU A 473 16.67 -3.38 1.31
CA LEU A 473 16.06 -4.02 2.50
C LEU A 473 17.10 -4.46 3.53
N ILE A 474 18.21 -5.05 3.08
CA ILE A 474 19.31 -5.44 3.98
C ILE A 474 19.93 -4.20 4.64
N ILE A 475 20.11 -3.10 3.90
CA ILE A 475 20.61 -1.84 4.46
C ILE A 475 19.64 -1.30 5.51
N ILE A 476 18.33 -1.29 5.25
CA ILE A 476 17.31 -0.86 6.21
C ILE A 476 17.38 -1.70 7.48
N TRP A 477 17.45 -3.02 7.34
CA TRP A 477 17.58 -3.93 8.48
C TRP A 477 18.85 -3.68 9.29
N LEU A 478 20.00 -3.52 8.62
CA LEU A 478 21.28 -3.20 9.28
C LEU A 478 21.18 -1.87 10.03
N VAL A 479 20.63 -0.83 9.41
CA VAL A 479 20.43 0.49 10.03
C VAL A 479 19.61 0.37 11.31
N TYR A 480 18.49 -0.36 11.28
CA TYR A 480 17.67 -0.57 12.47
C TYR A 480 18.38 -1.41 13.54
N ALA A 481 19.11 -2.46 13.15
CA ALA A 481 19.89 -3.26 14.07
C ALA A 481 21.00 -2.44 14.75
N PHE A 482 21.69 -1.58 14.00
CA PHE A 482 22.71 -0.67 14.54
C PHE A 482 22.12 0.39 15.46
N ASP A 483 21.00 1.00 15.09
CA ASP A 483 20.32 2.00 15.92
C ASP A 483 19.80 1.37 17.22
N ASN A 484 19.19 0.18 17.17
CA ASN A 484 18.77 -0.56 18.36
C ASN A 484 19.97 -0.90 19.25
N LYS A 485 21.06 -1.44 18.68
CA LYS A 485 22.29 -1.75 19.45
C LYS A 485 22.94 -0.52 20.07
N LYS A 486 22.89 0.64 19.39
CA LYS A 486 23.37 1.92 19.95
C LYS A 486 22.51 2.35 21.13
N ARG A 487 21.19 2.20 21.04
CA ARG A 487 20.27 2.52 22.13
C ARG A 487 20.35 1.53 23.29
N ASP A 488 20.67 0.27 23.04
CA ASP A 488 20.91 -0.72 24.11
C ASP A 488 22.16 -0.36 24.93
N LYS A 489 23.19 0.21 24.29
CA LYS A 489 24.40 0.71 24.97
C LYS A 489 24.17 1.99 25.78
N LEU A 490 23.19 2.81 25.40
CA LEU A 490 22.84 4.04 26.12
C LEU A 490 22.05 3.77 27.42
N GLY A 491 21.55 2.54 27.61
CA GLY A 491 20.72 2.16 28.76
C GLY A 491 19.27 2.64 28.64
N LYS A 492 18.39 2.12 29.51
CA LYS A 492 17.04 2.67 29.66
C LYS A 492 17.15 4.02 30.37
N ASN A 493 16.56 5.06 29.78
CA ASN A 493 16.49 6.36 30.43
C ASN A 493 15.29 6.32 31.40
N GLU A 494 15.50 5.78 32.60
CA GLU A 494 14.44 5.59 33.62
C GLU A 494 13.70 6.90 33.95
N GLU A 495 14.37 8.05 33.86
CA GLU A 495 13.76 9.37 34.02
C GLU A 495 12.77 9.74 32.91
N PHE A 496 12.95 9.25 31.68
CA PHE A 496 12.04 9.50 30.56
C PHE A 496 10.83 8.55 30.57
N GLU A 497 11.01 7.28 30.97
CA GLU A 497 9.91 6.33 31.16
C GLU A 497 9.00 6.75 32.34
N ASN A 498 9.53 7.47 33.33
CA ASN A 498 8.78 8.00 34.49
C ASN A 498 7.95 9.27 34.20
N ILE A 499 8.07 9.88 33.01
CA ILE A 499 7.23 11.01 32.62
C ILE A 499 5.82 10.48 32.30
N GLN A 500 4.83 10.87 33.13
CA GLN A 500 3.42 10.57 32.87
C GLN A 500 3.01 11.07 31.48
N ASN A 501 2.30 10.23 30.71
CA ASN A 501 1.79 10.55 29.39
C ASN A 501 2.85 10.82 28.29
N HIS A 502 4.11 10.43 28.46
CA HIS A 502 5.14 10.58 27.41
C HIS A 502 4.78 9.86 26.09
N GLU A 503 3.94 8.82 26.15
CA GLU A 503 3.38 8.11 24.98
C GLU A 503 2.46 8.98 24.12
N PHE A 504 1.88 10.04 24.71
CA PHE A 504 1.03 11.02 24.02
C PHE A 504 1.82 12.22 23.50
N ALA A 505 3.08 12.37 23.89
CA ALA A 505 3.97 13.31 23.25
C ALA A 505 4.27 12.75 21.84
N ASP A 506 3.64 13.34 20.81
CA ASP A 506 3.83 13.02 19.38
C ASP A 506 5.26 13.36 18.92
N LEU A 507 6.24 12.68 19.51
CA LEU A 507 7.67 12.77 19.28
C LEU A 507 8.05 11.87 18.13
N THR A 508 9.06 12.29 17.35
CA THR A 508 9.59 11.46 16.27
C THR A 508 10.44 10.30 16.81
N ASP A 509 10.73 9.33 15.96
CA ASP A 509 11.60 8.18 16.28
C ASP A 509 13.02 8.62 16.66
N LYS A 510 13.47 9.80 16.22
CA LYS A 510 14.75 10.41 16.62
C LYS A 510 14.66 11.16 17.94
N GLU A 511 13.50 11.74 18.24
CA GLU A 511 13.28 12.52 19.47
C GLU A 511 12.99 11.63 20.68
N ASN A 512 12.31 10.50 20.49
CA ASN A 512 11.99 9.56 21.56
C ASN A 512 13.19 8.62 21.85
N PRO A 513 13.89 8.77 23.00
CA PRO A 513 15.03 7.93 23.36
C PRO A 513 14.65 6.48 23.70
N SER A 514 13.42 6.25 24.17
CA SER A 514 12.90 4.91 24.49
C SER A 514 12.41 4.15 23.24
N PHE A 515 12.26 4.82 22.10
CA PHE A 515 11.83 4.18 20.86
C PHE A 515 12.77 3.03 20.44
N ARG A 516 12.17 1.90 20.03
CA ARG A 516 12.88 0.74 19.50
C ARG A 516 12.30 0.41 18.13
N TYR A 517 13.17 0.21 17.15
CA TYR A 517 12.76 -0.16 15.80
C TYR A 517 12.41 -1.65 15.79
N GLU A 518 11.25 -1.98 15.23
CA GLU A 518 10.91 -3.37 14.90
C GLU A 518 11.83 -3.87 13.78
N LEU A 519 12.37 -5.07 13.97
CA LEU A 519 13.21 -5.76 12.98
C LEU A 519 12.38 -6.72 12.13
#